data_AF-A0A959E818-F1
#
_entry.id   AF-A0A959E818-F1
#
_cell.length_a   1.000
_cell.length_b   1.000
_cell.length_c   1.000
_cell.angle_alpha   90.00
_cell.angle_beta   90.00
_cell.angle_gamma   90.00
#
_symmetry.space_group_name_H-M   'P 1'
#
loop_
_entity.id
_entity.type
_entity.pdbx_description
1 polymer ?
#
loop_
_entity_poly.entity_id
_entity_poly.type
_entity_poly.pdbx_seq_one_letter_code
_entity_poly.pdbx_strand_id
1 'polypeptide(L)'
;MIQDSIEVFREAKRQGAFTFWNHPNWTAQRPDGIARLTAFHLQLIEEGLLHGIEVVNDLTYSDEALQIALEYNLTIMGTSDIHGLVDWQFQIPEGGHRPVTLVFATERTKEAIKEALMDRRTVAWFNNTLIGRPAQLLPLIEASLSVVKATYFGPSSVAVITI
;
A
#
# COMPACT_ATOMS: atom_id res chain seq x y z
N MET A 1 -20.72 -17.82 -16.68
CA MET A 1 -19.47 -17.10 -16.39
C MET A 1 -19.39 -15.93 -17.34
N ILE A 2 -19.04 -14.74 -16.85
CA ILE A 2 -18.75 -13.58 -17.71
C ILE A 2 -17.50 -13.92 -18.54
N GLN A 3 -17.57 -13.82 -19.86
CA GLN A 3 -16.46 -14.17 -20.79
C GLN A 3 -15.48 -13.01 -21.00
N ASP A 4 -15.92 -11.76 -20.79
CA ASP A 4 -15.08 -10.58 -20.86
C ASP A 4 -14.64 -10.17 -19.45
N SER A 5 -13.32 -10.13 -19.22
CA SER A 5 -12.77 -9.74 -17.92
C SER A 5 -13.15 -8.32 -17.52
N ILE A 6 -13.33 -7.39 -18.47
CA ILE A 6 -13.73 -6.01 -18.18
C ILE A 6 -15.14 -5.96 -17.57
N GLU A 7 -16.07 -6.78 -18.07
CA GLU A 7 -17.43 -6.84 -17.55
C GLU A 7 -17.50 -7.27 -16.07
N VAL A 8 -16.54 -8.09 -15.62
CA VAL A 8 -16.40 -8.43 -14.19
C VAL A 8 -16.10 -7.19 -13.34
N PHE A 9 -15.21 -6.32 -13.81
CA PHE A 9 -14.89 -5.06 -13.12
C PHE A 9 -16.04 -4.07 -13.19
N ARG A 10 -16.77 -3.99 -14.32
CA ARG A 10 -17.97 -3.14 -14.45
C ARG A 10 -19.07 -3.57 -13.49
N GLU A 11 -19.27 -4.87 -13.30
CA GLU A 11 -20.21 -5.40 -12.32
C GLU A 11 -19.75 -5.09 -10.87
N ALA A 12 -18.46 -5.21 -10.58
CA ALA A 12 -17.92 -4.80 -9.28
C ALA A 12 -18.15 -3.30 -9.02
N LYS A 13 -17.93 -2.44 -10.02
CA LYS A 13 -18.24 -1.00 -9.95
C LYS A 13 -19.73 -0.74 -9.76
N ARG A 14 -20.62 -1.49 -10.43
CA ARG A 14 -22.08 -1.39 -10.23
C ARG A 14 -22.48 -1.67 -8.78
N GLN A 15 -21.77 -2.56 -8.10
CA GLN A 15 -21.95 -2.85 -6.66
C GLN A 15 -21.20 -1.85 -5.75
N GLY A 16 -20.50 -0.87 -6.33
CA GLY A 16 -19.70 0.11 -5.62
C GLY A 16 -18.43 -0.46 -5.00
N ALA A 17 -17.86 -1.54 -5.54
CA ALA A 17 -16.66 -2.14 -4.98
C ALA A 17 -15.44 -1.20 -5.07
N PHE A 18 -14.56 -1.30 -4.08
CA PHE A 18 -13.18 -0.84 -4.19
C PHE A 18 -12.35 -2.01 -4.75
N THR A 19 -11.71 -1.80 -5.89
CA THR A 19 -10.92 -2.80 -6.62
C THR A 19 -9.47 -2.35 -6.69
N PHE A 20 -8.53 -3.28 -6.52
CA PHE A 20 -7.10 -3.01 -6.60
C PHE A 20 -6.36 -4.15 -7.30
N TRP A 21 -5.16 -3.86 -7.81
CA TRP A 21 -4.33 -4.82 -8.53
C TRP A 21 -3.37 -5.52 -7.56
N ASN A 22 -3.47 -6.84 -7.50
CA ASN A 22 -2.68 -7.67 -6.60
C ASN A 22 -1.30 -7.98 -7.19
N HIS A 23 -0.30 -8.04 -6.31
CA HIS A 23 1.07 -8.57 -6.53
C HIS A 23 1.60 -8.39 -7.97
N PRO A 24 1.76 -7.14 -8.43
CA PRO A 24 2.09 -6.82 -9.82
C PRO A 24 3.47 -7.33 -10.28
N ASN A 25 4.36 -7.60 -9.33
CA ASN A 25 5.72 -8.14 -9.50
C ASN A 25 5.79 -9.67 -9.31
N TRP A 26 4.65 -10.37 -9.18
CA TRP A 26 4.66 -11.82 -8.95
C TRP A 26 5.27 -12.58 -10.12
N THR A 27 6.37 -13.28 -9.86
CA THR A 27 7.23 -13.85 -10.90
C THR A 27 6.58 -14.96 -11.73
N ALA A 28 5.54 -15.62 -11.20
CA ALA A 28 4.76 -16.58 -11.97
C ALA A 28 3.96 -15.94 -13.12
N GLN A 29 3.62 -14.66 -13.01
CA GLN A 29 2.93 -13.88 -14.06
C GLN A 29 3.86 -12.88 -14.76
N ARG A 30 4.97 -12.49 -14.12
CA ARG A 30 5.99 -11.57 -14.63
C ARG A 30 7.39 -12.13 -14.38
N PRO A 31 7.97 -12.94 -15.29
CA PRO A 31 9.23 -13.65 -15.02
C PRO A 31 10.41 -12.76 -14.64
N ASP A 32 10.42 -11.50 -15.05
CA ASP A 32 11.45 -10.51 -14.69
C ASP A 32 11.17 -9.74 -13.40
N GLY A 33 10.02 -9.98 -12.76
CA GLY A 33 9.61 -9.32 -11.52
C GLY A 33 9.25 -7.84 -11.66
N ILE A 34 9.26 -7.28 -12.87
CA ILE A 34 9.07 -5.84 -13.09
C ILE A 34 7.59 -5.55 -13.33
N ALA A 35 6.96 -4.83 -12.41
CA ALA A 35 5.57 -4.38 -12.56
C ALA A 35 5.44 -3.42 -13.75
N ARG A 36 4.53 -3.72 -14.67
CA ARG A 36 4.25 -2.88 -15.86
C ARG A 36 2.77 -2.84 -16.16
N LEU A 37 2.28 -1.65 -16.51
CA LEU A 37 0.94 -1.49 -17.03
C LEU A 37 0.81 -2.17 -18.40
N THR A 38 -0.35 -2.76 -18.63
CA THR A 38 -0.77 -3.27 -19.94
C THR A 38 -1.91 -2.38 -20.45
N ALA A 39 -2.30 -2.55 -21.72
CA ALA A 39 -3.50 -1.87 -22.25
C ALA A 39 -4.75 -2.15 -21.40
N PHE A 40 -4.86 -3.36 -20.84
CA PHE A 40 -5.95 -3.74 -19.94
C PHE A 40 -5.93 -2.92 -18.64
N HIS A 41 -4.76 -2.78 -17.99
CA HIS A 41 -4.66 -1.97 -16.77
C HIS A 41 -4.98 -0.50 -17.04
N LEU A 42 -4.50 0.06 -18.15
CA LEU A 42 -4.79 1.43 -18.55
C LEU A 42 -6.29 1.65 -18.77
N GLN A 43 -6.96 0.72 -19.46
CA GLN A 43 -8.41 0.78 -19.65
C GLN A 43 -9.16 0.74 -18.31
N LEU A 44 -8.76 -0.13 -17.38
CA LEU A 44 -9.40 -0.18 -16.06
C LEU A 44 -9.22 1.14 -15.28
N ILE A 45 -8.07 1.77 -15.36
CA ILE A 45 -7.81 3.06 -14.69
C ILE A 45 -8.67 4.15 -15.34
N GLU A 46 -8.67 4.24 -16.67
CA GLU A 46 -9.44 5.24 -17.43
C GLU A 46 -10.95 5.14 -17.18
N GLU A 47 -11.49 3.91 -17.11
CA GLU A 47 -12.91 3.68 -16.80
C GLU A 47 -13.25 3.82 -15.31
N GLY A 48 -12.28 4.11 -14.44
CA GLY A 48 -12.46 4.18 -12.98
C GLY A 48 -12.91 2.83 -12.40
N LEU A 49 -12.29 1.75 -12.88
CA LEU A 49 -12.53 0.35 -12.51
C LEU A 49 -11.38 -0.23 -11.68
N LEU A 50 -10.26 0.49 -11.53
CA LEU A 50 -9.11 0.13 -10.71
C LEU A 50 -8.75 1.32 -9.81
N HIS A 51 -8.77 1.11 -8.50
CA HIS A 51 -8.66 2.18 -7.50
C HIS A 51 -7.35 2.10 -6.70
N GLY A 52 -6.76 0.92 -6.58
CA GLY A 52 -5.53 0.70 -5.82
C GLY A 52 -4.58 -0.29 -6.49
N ILE A 53 -3.40 -0.43 -5.90
CA ILE A 53 -2.38 -1.39 -6.30
C ILE A 53 -1.60 -1.83 -5.07
N GLU A 54 -1.28 -3.12 -5.00
CA GLU A 54 -0.36 -3.64 -4.00
C GLU A 54 1.07 -3.22 -4.33
N VAL A 55 1.67 -2.45 -3.43
CA VAL A 55 3.11 -2.16 -3.46
C VAL A 55 3.88 -3.14 -2.56
N VAL A 56 3.18 -3.74 -1.61
CA VAL A 56 3.64 -4.87 -0.82
C VAL A 56 2.61 -5.99 -0.90
N ASN A 57 3.08 -7.19 -1.24
CA ASN A 57 2.31 -8.42 -1.11
C ASN A 57 3.22 -9.49 -0.50
N ASP A 58 2.70 -10.13 0.56
CA ASP A 58 3.40 -11.17 1.31
C ASP A 58 4.77 -10.68 1.83
N LEU A 59 5.87 -11.21 1.28
CA LEU A 59 7.25 -10.86 1.66
C LEU A 59 7.93 -9.94 0.63
N THR A 60 7.19 -9.44 -0.36
CA THR A 60 7.75 -8.70 -1.49
C THR A 60 7.28 -7.26 -1.51
N TYR A 61 8.20 -6.36 -1.86
CA TYR A 61 7.95 -4.95 -2.12
C TYR A 61 8.37 -4.64 -3.56
N SER A 62 7.60 -3.80 -4.27
CA SER A 62 7.91 -3.36 -5.64
C SER A 62 7.95 -1.84 -5.75
N ASP A 63 9.13 -1.33 -6.12
CA ASP A 63 9.34 0.08 -6.43
C ASP A 63 8.54 0.51 -7.66
N GLU A 64 8.42 -0.36 -8.66
CA GLU A 64 7.66 -0.08 -9.89
C GLU A 64 6.16 0.00 -9.61
N ALA A 65 5.64 -0.85 -8.72
CA ALA A 65 4.25 -0.75 -8.27
C ALA A 65 3.99 0.57 -7.54
N LEU A 66 4.93 1.00 -6.68
CA LEU A 66 4.84 2.29 -6.02
C LEU A 66 4.87 3.43 -7.03
N GLN A 67 5.77 3.40 -8.01
CA GLN A 67 5.83 4.39 -9.08
C GLN A 67 4.50 4.47 -9.84
N ILE A 68 3.95 3.33 -10.26
CA ILE A 68 2.63 3.25 -10.92
C ILE A 68 1.53 3.85 -10.02
N ALA A 69 1.54 3.55 -8.72
CA ALA A 69 0.56 4.08 -7.79
C ALA A 69 0.60 5.61 -7.73
N LEU A 70 1.81 6.19 -7.74
CA LEU A 70 2.01 7.63 -7.70
C LEU A 70 1.60 8.30 -9.03
N GLU A 71 2.03 7.74 -10.17
CA GLU A 71 1.76 8.28 -11.52
C GLU A 71 0.28 8.25 -11.88
N TYR A 72 -0.42 7.16 -11.56
CA TYR A 72 -1.83 6.96 -11.92
C TYR A 72 -2.80 7.25 -10.78
N ASN A 73 -2.31 7.90 -9.72
CA ASN A 73 -3.08 8.28 -8.55
C ASN A 73 -3.91 7.11 -7.97
N LEU A 74 -3.29 5.94 -7.82
CA LEU A 74 -3.90 4.77 -7.19
C LEU A 74 -3.62 4.77 -5.69
N THR A 75 -4.50 4.11 -4.94
CA THR A 75 -4.34 3.85 -3.51
C THR A 75 -3.23 2.82 -3.29
N ILE A 76 -2.29 3.16 -2.42
CA ILE A 76 -1.16 2.30 -2.05
C ILE A 76 -1.66 1.24 -1.07
N MET A 77 -1.50 -0.03 -1.44
CA MET A 77 -1.94 -1.18 -0.64
C MET A 77 -0.75 -2.05 -0.22
N GLY A 78 -0.83 -2.57 1.00
CA GLY A 78 0.04 -3.61 1.53
C GLY A 78 -0.79 -4.73 2.13
N THR A 79 -0.64 -5.96 1.65
CA THR A 79 -1.42 -7.11 2.13
C THR A 79 -0.54 -8.35 2.31
N SER A 80 -1.01 -9.29 3.13
CA SER A 80 -0.24 -10.48 3.51
C SER A 80 -0.37 -11.64 2.53
N ASP A 81 -1.46 -11.69 1.76
CA ASP A 81 -1.81 -12.80 0.87
C ASP A 81 -1.53 -14.19 1.49
N ILE A 82 -1.96 -14.35 2.74
CA ILE A 82 -1.53 -15.47 3.57
C ILE A 82 -2.25 -16.75 3.14
N HIS A 83 -1.49 -17.78 2.83
CA HIS A 83 -2.00 -19.11 2.47
C HIS A 83 -1.73 -20.17 3.55
N GLY A 84 -0.90 -19.83 4.55
CA GLY A 84 -0.52 -20.69 5.66
C GLY A 84 -0.79 -20.07 7.03
N LEU A 85 -0.03 -20.49 8.04
CA LEU A 85 -0.10 -19.90 9.38
C LEU A 85 0.66 -18.57 9.41
N VAL A 86 -0.03 -17.51 9.80
CA VAL A 86 0.54 -16.15 9.88
C VAL A 86 1.79 -16.09 10.76
N ASP A 87 1.77 -16.80 11.89
CA ASP A 87 2.89 -16.84 12.84
C ASP A 87 4.17 -17.38 12.21
N TRP A 88 4.05 -18.38 11.33
CA TRP A 88 5.19 -19.04 10.70
C TRP A 88 5.76 -18.21 9.56
N GLN A 89 4.89 -17.60 8.74
CA GLN A 89 5.32 -16.84 7.58
C GLN A 89 5.97 -15.51 7.97
N PHE A 90 5.45 -14.86 9.01
CA PHE A 90 5.87 -13.51 9.40
C PHE A 90 6.62 -13.45 10.73
N GLN A 91 6.97 -14.60 11.34
CA GLN A 91 7.76 -14.68 12.58
C GLN A 91 7.18 -13.80 13.69
N ILE A 92 5.85 -13.91 13.89
CA ILE A 92 5.11 -13.07 14.85
C ILE A 92 5.64 -13.25 16.28
N PRO A 93 5.93 -14.48 16.78
CA PRO A 93 6.50 -14.66 18.12
C PRO A 93 7.87 -13.98 18.32
N GLU A 94 8.63 -13.79 17.24
CA GLU A 94 9.95 -13.15 17.23
C GLU A 94 9.86 -11.62 17.09
N GLY A 95 8.65 -11.05 17.08
CA GLY A 95 8.41 -9.61 16.94
C GLY A 95 8.21 -9.13 15.50
N GLY A 96 8.10 -10.06 14.54
CA GLY A 96 7.68 -9.75 13.17
C GLY A 96 6.20 -9.39 13.08
N HIS A 97 5.78 -8.91 11.92
CA HIS A 97 4.38 -8.66 11.61
C HIS A 97 4.08 -8.90 10.13
N ARG A 98 2.84 -9.29 9.82
CA ARG A 98 2.37 -9.34 8.43
C ARG A 98 2.33 -7.93 7.83
N PRO A 99 2.52 -7.76 6.51
CA PRO A 99 2.25 -6.48 5.87
C PRO A 99 0.78 -6.09 6.08
N VAL A 100 0.57 -4.81 6.36
CA VAL A 100 -0.75 -4.24 6.57
C VAL A 100 -0.90 -2.92 5.84
N THR A 101 -2.13 -2.54 5.54
CA THR A 101 -2.47 -1.19 5.11
C THR A 101 -3.04 -0.42 6.29
N LEU A 102 -2.34 0.63 6.73
CA LEU A 102 -2.86 1.62 7.66
C LEU A 102 -3.83 2.52 6.88
N VAL A 103 -5.11 2.50 7.26
CA VAL A 103 -6.16 3.30 6.63
C VAL A 103 -6.55 4.43 7.58
N PHE A 104 -6.37 5.67 7.16
CA PHE A 104 -6.65 6.84 7.99
C PHE A 104 -8.13 7.22 7.93
N ALA A 105 -9.03 6.34 8.35
CA ALA A 105 -10.47 6.62 8.37
C ALA A 105 -10.85 7.63 9.46
N THR A 106 -11.93 8.38 9.24
CA THR A 106 -12.48 9.34 10.23
C THR A 106 -13.16 8.65 11.40
N GLU A 107 -13.61 7.42 11.21
CA GLU A 107 -14.27 6.57 12.21
C GLU A 107 -14.05 5.08 11.89
N ARG A 108 -14.30 4.21 12.88
CA ARG A 108 -14.14 2.76 12.73
C ARG A 108 -15.41 2.12 12.14
N THR A 109 -15.81 2.55 10.95
CA THR A 109 -16.97 2.03 10.19
C THR A 109 -16.53 1.52 8.82
N LYS A 110 -17.32 0.64 8.20
CA LYS A 110 -17.00 0.12 6.85
C LYS A 110 -17.02 1.24 5.82
N GLU A 111 -17.94 2.18 6.00
CA GLU A 111 -18.20 3.31 5.14
C GLU A 111 -17.03 4.30 5.17
N ALA A 112 -16.53 4.65 6.36
CA ALA A 112 -15.38 5.54 6.50
C ALA A 112 -14.06 4.89 6.05
N ILE A 113 -13.89 3.58 6.25
CA ILE A 113 -12.74 2.84 5.69
C ILE A 113 -12.78 2.89 4.17
N LYS A 114 -13.95 2.61 3.56
CA LYS A 114 -14.12 2.65 2.11
C LYS A 114 -13.88 4.05 1.55
N GLU A 115 -14.39 5.08 2.20
CA GLU A 115 -14.15 6.47 1.80
C GLU A 115 -12.65 6.82 1.87
N ALA A 116 -11.97 6.47 2.96
CA ALA A 116 -10.52 6.67 3.07
C ALA A 116 -9.71 5.90 2.00
N LEU A 117 -10.12 4.68 1.66
CA LEU A 117 -9.51 3.90 0.57
C LEU A 117 -9.72 4.58 -0.78
N MET A 118 -10.93 5.06 -1.07
CA MET A 118 -11.25 5.79 -2.31
C MET A 118 -10.51 7.13 -2.39
N ASP A 119 -10.22 7.76 -1.25
CA ASP A 119 -9.46 9.00 -1.16
C ASP A 119 -7.93 8.78 -1.04
N ARG A 120 -7.46 7.53 -1.16
CA ARG A 120 -6.03 7.15 -1.10
C ARG A 120 -5.34 7.54 0.21
N ARG A 121 -6.10 7.63 1.30
CA ARG A 121 -5.57 7.96 2.63
C ARG A 121 -5.05 6.69 3.29
N THR A 122 -3.95 6.18 2.75
CA THR A 122 -3.32 4.92 3.18
C THR A 122 -1.81 5.01 3.30
N VAL A 123 -1.25 4.16 4.16
CA VAL A 123 0.18 3.83 4.23
C VAL A 123 0.31 2.31 4.32
N ALA A 124 1.09 1.68 3.44
CA ALA A 124 1.47 0.29 3.60
C ALA A 124 2.60 0.19 4.63
N TRP A 125 2.49 -0.72 5.58
CA TRP A 125 3.52 -0.99 6.59
C TRP A 125 4.04 -2.41 6.41
N PHE A 126 5.33 -2.52 6.14
CA PHE A 126 6.02 -3.78 5.91
C PHE A 126 7.40 -3.75 6.56
N ASN A 127 7.66 -4.69 7.47
CA ASN A 127 8.87 -4.70 8.31
C ASN A 127 9.09 -3.32 8.96
N ASN A 128 10.26 -2.72 8.75
CA ASN A 128 10.60 -1.40 9.29
C ASN A 128 10.30 -0.24 8.32
N THR A 129 9.48 -0.48 7.29
CA THR A 129 9.24 0.48 6.22
C THR A 129 7.77 0.90 6.18
N LEU A 130 7.53 2.22 6.21
CA LEU A 130 6.25 2.85 5.92
C LEU A 130 6.27 3.39 4.50
N ILE A 131 5.38 2.89 3.64
CA ILE A 131 5.28 3.26 2.23
C ILE A 131 3.96 4.00 2.00
N GLY A 132 4.03 5.25 1.56
CA GLY A 132 2.86 6.08 1.34
C GLY A 132 3.19 7.43 0.74
N ARG A 133 2.17 8.28 0.58
CA ARG A 133 2.34 9.66 0.12
C ARG A 133 2.78 10.55 1.28
N PRO A 134 3.52 11.64 1.04
CA PRO A 134 3.93 12.58 2.09
C PRO A 134 2.76 13.11 2.93
N ALA A 135 1.59 13.32 2.31
CA ALA A 135 0.38 13.77 3.00
C ALA A 135 -0.13 12.83 4.10
N GLN A 136 0.21 11.55 4.05
CA GLN A 136 -0.12 10.56 5.09
C GLN A 136 1.10 10.21 5.95
N LEU A 137 2.29 10.15 5.36
CA LEU A 137 3.52 9.81 6.08
C LEU A 137 3.94 10.89 7.07
N LEU A 138 3.92 12.18 6.69
CA LEU A 138 4.40 13.25 7.58
C LEU A 138 3.55 13.35 8.86
N PRO A 139 2.20 13.41 8.80
CA PRO A 139 1.40 13.43 10.02
C PRO A 139 1.55 12.16 10.86
N LEU A 140 1.72 11.00 10.23
CA LEU A 140 1.96 9.74 10.94
C LEU A 140 3.28 9.80 11.73
N ILE A 141 4.36 10.28 11.10
CA ILE A 141 5.67 10.40 11.74
C ILE A 141 5.62 11.42 12.88
N GLU A 142 5.03 12.59 12.65
CA GLU A 142 4.88 13.66 13.65
C GLU A 142 4.06 13.21 14.86
N ALA A 143 3.02 12.40 14.65
CA ALA A 143 2.22 11.84 15.73
C ALA A 143 2.91 10.69 16.48
N SER A 144 3.90 10.03 15.85
CA SER A 144 4.55 8.83 16.40
C SER A 144 5.88 9.11 17.08
N LEU A 145 6.53 10.24 16.78
CA LEU A 145 7.84 10.60 17.31
C LEU A 145 7.77 11.91 18.11
N SER A 146 8.42 11.94 19.27
CA SER A 146 8.55 13.14 20.09
C SER A 146 10.02 13.43 20.34
N VAL A 147 10.55 14.52 19.77
CA VAL A 147 11.95 14.90 20.01
C VAL A 147 12.08 15.55 21.39
N VAL A 148 12.77 14.87 22.30
CA VAL A 148 13.04 15.36 23.67
C VAL A 148 14.20 16.36 23.68
N LYS A 149 15.24 16.09 22.89
CA LYS A 149 16.44 16.92 22.82
C LYS A 149 17.10 16.80 21.44
N ALA A 150 17.58 17.92 20.93
CA ALA A 150 18.40 17.97 19.71
C ALA A 150 19.64 18.85 19.96
N THR A 151 20.83 18.33 19.68
CA THR A 151 22.10 19.07 19.82
C THR A 151 23.02 18.80 18.65
N TYR A 152 23.70 19.82 18.15
CA TYR A 152 24.73 19.65 17.12
C TYR A 152 26.01 19.08 17.72
N PHE A 153 26.67 18.19 16.98
CA PHE A 153 27.99 17.71 17.35
C PHE A 153 29.05 18.75 16.96
N GLY A 154 29.47 19.58 17.92
CA GLY A 154 30.46 20.64 17.70
C GLY A 154 30.03 21.62 16.61
N PRO A 155 30.92 22.00 15.66
CA PRO A 155 30.58 22.88 14.54
C PRO A 155 29.96 22.14 13.34
N SER A 156 29.59 20.86 13.47
CA SER A 156 29.01 20.09 12.36
C SER A 156 27.54 20.44 12.12
N SER A 157 27.05 20.12 10.92
CA SER A 157 25.62 20.17 10.57
C SER A 157 24.84 18.91 10.97
N VAL A 158 25.46 18.01 11.75
CA VAL A 158 24.84 16.75 12.19
C VAL A 158 24.23 16.95 13.58
N ALA A 159 22.91 16.75 13.67
CA ALA A 159 22.19 16.80 14.94
C ALA A 159 22.11 15.41 15.57
N VAL A 160 22.43 15.33 16.86
CA VAL A 160 22.14 14.17 17.71
C VAL A 160 20.78 14.42 18.36
N ILE A 161 19.85 13.49 18.15
CA ILE A 161 18.48 13.56 18.67
C ILE A 161 18.22 12.48 19.71
N THR A 162 17.46 12.84 20.74
CA THR A 162 16.80 11.91 21.66
C THR A 162 15.32 11.95 21.36
N ILE A 163 14.78 10.79 20.97
CA ILE A 163 13.36 10.53 20.65
C ILE A 163 12.72 9.68 21.74
#